data_AF-A0A6G1PWH5-F1
#
_entry.id   AF-A0A6G1PWH5-F1
#
_cell.length_a   1.000
_cell.length_b   1.000
_cell.length_c   1.000
_cell.angle_alpha   90.00
_cell.angle_beta   90.00
_cell.angle_gamma   90.00
#
_symmetry.space_group_name_H-M   'P 1'
#
loop_
_entity.id
_entity.type
_entity.pdbx_description
1 polymer ?
#
loop_
_entity_poly.entity_id
_entity_poly.type
_entity_poly.pdbx_seq_one_letter_code
_entity_poly.pdbx_strand_id
1 'polypeptide(L)' 'MSLKLEIEDVMFNVGSGYAPQVECELEEKEKFWSELDEVMQSISRGERVVIGADFM' A
#
# COMPACT_ATOMS: atom_id res chain seq x y z
N MET A 1 2.21 -4.12 -5.23
CA MET A 1 3.67 -4.39 -5.30
C MET A 1 4.38 -3.33 -4.46
N SER A 2 5.33 -3.72 -3.61
CA SER A 2 6.07 -2.80 -2.75
C SER A 2 7.56 -2.87 -3.05
N LEU A 3 8.23 -1.73 -2.91
CA LEU A 3 9.67 -1.57 -3.10
C LEU A 3 10.24 -0.95 -1.83
N LYS A 4 11.26 -1.59 -1.26
CA LYS A 4 12.05 -0.99 -0.17
C LYS A 4 13.24 -0.25 -0.76
N LEU A 5 13.42 1.00 -0.36
CA LEU A 5 14.54 1.86 -0.77
C LEU A 5 15.19 2.44 0.49
N GLU A 6 16.51 2.54 0.50
CA GLU A 6 17.24 3.28 1.52
C GLU A 6 17.78 4.57 0.91
N ILE A 7 17.47 5.72 1.51
CA ILE A 7 17.93 7.03 1.06
C ILE A 7 18.36 7.80 2.30
N GLU A 8 19.63 8.23 2.35
CA GLU A 8 20.19 9.02 3.46
C GLU A 8 19.92 8.37 4.84
N ASP A 9 20.20 7.07 4.98
CA ASP A 9 19.96 6.26 6.19
C ASP A 9 18.48 6.16 6.62
N VAL A 10 17.54 6.56 5.76
CA VAL A 10 16.11 6.40 5.96
C VAL A 10 15.58 5.32 5.05
N MET A 11 14.94 4.31 5.64
CA MET A 11 14.22 3.28 4.90
C MET A 11 12.85 3.79 4.44
N PHE A 12 12.59 3.69 3.15
CA PHE A 12 11.33 4.00 2.48
C PHE A 12 10.67 2.72 1.99
N ASN A 13 9.38 2.60 2.24
CA ASN A 13 8.52 1.58 1.70
C ASN A 13 7.59 2.25 0.68
N VAL A 14 7.86 2.01 -0.60
CA VAL A 14 7.13 2.61 -1.71
C VAL A 14 6.15 1.58 -2.26
N GLY A 15 4.87 1.86 -2.09
CA GLY A 15 3.77 1.07 -2.63
C GLY A 15 3.15 1.72 -3.86
N SER A 16 2.69 0.90 -4.80
CA SER A 16 1.75 1.33 -5.83
C SER A 16 0.61 0.33 -5.96
N GLY A 17 -0.55 0.86 -6.34
CA GLY A 17 -1.77 0.07 -6.47
C GLY A 17 -2.87 0.83 -7.21
N TYR A 18 -3.87 0.09 -7.66
CA TYR A 18 -5.10 0.61 -8.22
C TYR A 18 -6.23 0.06 -7.36
N ALA A 19 -7.07 0.95 -6.84
CA ALA A 19 -8.26 0.54 -6.12
C ALA A 19 -9.25 -0.13 -7.11
N PRO A 20 -10.03 -1.12 -6.64
CA PRO A 20 -11.10 -1.69 -7.45
C PRO A 20 -12.08 -0.61 -7.89
N GLN A 21 -12.55 -0.70 -9.13
CA GLN A 21 -13.47 0.28 -9.71
C GLN A 21 -14.82 0.28 -8.99
N VAL A 22 -15.62 1.33 -9.20
CA VAL A 22 -16.95 1.48 -8.56
C VAL A 22 -17.87 0.30 -8.85
N GLU A 23 -17.73 -0.33 -10.02
CA GLU A 23 -18.54 -1.49 -10.44
C GLU A 23 -18.04 -2.83 -9.88
N CYS A 24 -16.88 -2.88 -9.22
CA CYS A 24 -16.39 -4.09 -8.56
C CYS A 24 -17.27 -4.46 -7.35
N GLU A 25 -17.32 -5.77 -7.08
CA GLU A 25 -18.07 -6.33 -5.96
C GLU A 25 -17.52 -5.82 -4.62
N LEU A 26 -18.38 -5.75 -3.60
CA LEU A 26 -17.98 -5.27 -2.28
C LEU A 26 -16.86 -6.14 -1.69
N GLU A 27 -16.90 -7.45 -1.92
CA GLU A 27 -15.87 -8.39 -1.47
C GLU A 27 -14.49 -8.06 -2.06
N GLU A 28 -14.42 -7.66 -3.34
CA GLU A 28 -13.16 -7.26 -3.97
C GLU A 28 -12.60 -5.97 -3.36
N LYS A 29 -13.47 -5.02 -3.03
CA LYS A 29 -13.10 -3.77 -2.36
C LYS A 29 -12.60 -4.03 -0.95
N GLU A 30 -13.34 -4.80 -0.16
CA GLU A 30 -12.94 -5.15 1.20
C GLU A 30 -11.63 -5.93 1.22
N LYS A 31 -11.46 -6.88 0.30
CA LYS A 31 -10.21 -7.61 0.15
C LYS A 31 -9.03 -6.69 -0.17
N PHE A 32 -9.20 -5.75 -1.10
CA PHE A 32 -8.15 -4.77 -1.42
C PHE A 32 -7.73 -3.96 -0.19
N TRP A 33 -8.69 -3.45 0.59
CA TRP A 33 -8.39 -2.66 1.79
C TRP A 33 -7.76 -3.52 2.90
N SER A 34 -8.21 -4.76 3.06
CA SER A 34 -7.62 -5.71 4.02
C SER A 34 -6.17 -6.03 3.66
N GLU A 35 -5.88 -6.33 2.39
CA GLU A 35 -4.52 -6.60 1.92
C GLU A 35 -3.62 -5.35 2.06
N LEU A 36 -4.15 -4.15 1.80
CA LEU A 36 -3.40 -2.91 2.01
C LEU A 36 -3.08 -2.70 3.50
N ASP A 37 -4.03 -2.94 4.39
CA ASP A 37 -3.82 -2.81 5.84
C ASP A 37 -2.78 -3.81 6.36
N GLU A 38 -2.81 -5.07 5.88
CA GLU A 38 -1.79 -6.07 6.21
C GLU A 38 -0.38 -5.63 5.77
N VAL A 39 -0.26 -5.10 4.56
CA VAL A 39 1.01 -4.54 4.08
C VAL A 39 1.44 -3.39 4.97
N MET A 40 0.54 -2.49 5.34
CA MET A 40 0.85 -1.36 6.20
C MET A 40 1.31 -1.78 7.60
N GLN A 41 0.66 -2.78 8.19
CA GLN A 41 1.02 -3.33 9.50
C GLN A 41 2.37 -4.06 9.48
N SER A 42 2.78 -4.60 8.34
CA SER A 42 4.08 -5.27 8.18
C SER A 42 5.28 -4.31 8.21
N ILE A 43 5.05 -3.01 8.02
CA ILE A 43 6.11 -2.00 7.90
C ILE A 43 6.55 -1.54 9.30
N SER A 44 7.87 -1.54 9.52
CA SER A 44 8.45 -1.09 10.80
C SER A 44 8.21 0.40 11.01
N ARG A 45 7.93 0.81 12.26
CA ARG A 45 7.62 2.20 12.65
C ARG A 45 8.74 3.22 12.34
N GLY A 46 9.96 2.74 12.09
CA GLY A 46 11.09 3.59 11.69
C GLY A 46 11.19 3.82 10.17
N GLU A 47 10.42 3.09 9.36
CA GLU A 47 10.38 3.26 7.91
C GLU A 47 9.36 4.34 7.53
N ARG A 48 9.64 5.09 6.47
CA ARG A 48 8.70 6.01 5.86
C ARG A 48 7.90 5.29 4.79
N VAL A 49 6.61 5.55 4.71
CA VAL A 49 5.74 4.92 3.72
C VAL A 49 5.26 5.94 2.69
N VAL A 50 5.36 5.57 1.42
CA VAL A 50 4.86 6.38 0.29
C VAL A 50 3.98 5.48 -0.56
N ILE A 51 2.74 5.89 -0.81
CA ILE A 51 1.81 5.15 -1.64
C ILE A 51 1.42 6.04 -2.82
N GLY A 52 1.84 5.63 -4.02
CA GLY A 52 1.36 6.19 -5.27
C GLY A 52 0.28 5.29 -5.83
N ALA A 53 -0.98 5.60 -5.56
CA ALA A 53 -2.10 4.77 -5.97
C ALA A 53 -3.26 5.59 -6.52
N ASP A 54 -4.02 4.96 -7.40
CA ASP A 54 -5.29 5.50 -7.88
C ASP A 54 -6.41 4.93 -7.03
N PHE A 55 -7.00 5.79 -6.20
CA PHE A 55 -8.16 5.46 -5.36
C PHE A 55 -9.40 6.05 -6.02
N MET A 56 -9.85 5.43 -7.11
CA MET A 56 -11.07 5.81 -7.84
C MET A 56 -12.35 5.47 -7.06
#